data_AF-A0A6M8V2R8-F1
#
_entry.id   AF-A0A6M8V2R8-F1
#
_cell.length_a   1.000
_cell.length_b   1.000
_cell.length_c   1.000
_cell.angle_alpha   90.00
_cell.angle_beta   90.00
_cell.angle_gamma   90.00
#
_symmetry.space_group_name_H-M   'P 1'
#
loop_
_entity.id
_entity.type
_entity.pdbx_description
1 polymer ?
#
loop_
_entity_poly.entity_id
_entity_poly.type
_entity_poly.pdbx_seq_one_letter_code
_entity_poly.pdbx_strand_id
1 'polypeptide(L)'
;MQLRKRAFGLAVGLFWGLLILLGTWFLLLRGSPGEVFSKASSFYIGYSYSFGGAIIGFIYGFVTGFIAGIFIAWLYEVFCKMLYKTDSSK
;
A
#
# COMPACT_ATOMS: atom_id res chain seq x y z
N MET A 1 -15.98 17.02 1.29
CA MET A 1 -16.09 15.68 1.90
C MET A 1 -14.98 15.50 2.92
N GLN A 2 -15.28 15.03 4.14
CA GLN A 2 -14.26 14.72 5.14
C GLN A 2 -13.71 13.32 4.87
N LEU A 3 -12.49 13.24 4.33
CA LEU A 3 -11.84 11.96 4.08
C LEU A 3 -11.34 11.38 5.41
N ARG A 4 -11.88 10.24 5.84
CA ARG A 4 -11.42 9.60 7.07
C ARG A 4 -10.05 8.95 6.84
N LYS A 5 -8.98 9.65 7.22
CA LYS A 5 -7.57 9.24 7.03
C LYS A 5 -7.31 7.77 7.37
N ARG A 6 -7.83 7.29 8.52
CA ARG A 6 -7.66 5.92 8.98
C ARG A 6 -8.32 4.89 8.07
N ALA A 7 -9.55 5.17 7.62
CA ALA A 7 -10.29 4.27 6.73
C ALA A 7 -9.66 4.22 5.33
N PHE A 8 -9.22 5.38 4.82
CA PHE A 8 -8.52 5.46 3.55
C PHE A 8 -7.16 4.76 3.59
N GLY A 9 -6.38 4.98 4.67
CA GLY A 9 -5.15 4.25 4.93
C GLY A 9 -5.36 2.74 4.95
N LEU A 10 -6.37 2.24 5.68
CA LEU A 10 -6.68 0.81 5.74
C LEU A 10 -7.01 0.23 4.36
N ALA A 11 -7.81 0.93 3.56
CA ALA A 11 -8.17 0.48 2.22
C ALA A 11 -6.94 0.40 1.29
N VAL A 12 -6.11 1.43 1.28
CA VAL A 12 -4.89 1.48 0.45
C VAL A 12 -3.87 0.43 0.91
N GLY A 13 -3.64 0.31 2.21
CA GLY A 13 -2.76 -0.71 2.79
C GLY A 13 -3.22 -2.11 2.43
N LEU A 14 -4.50 -2.43 2.63
CA LEU A 14 -5.05 -3.74 2.32
C LEU A 14 -4.94 -4.07 0.84
N PHE A 15 -5.30 -3.12 -0.03
CA PHE A 15 -5.18 -3.28 -1.47
C PHE A 15 -3.73 -3.53 -1.91
N TRP A 16 -2.78 -2.76 -1.37
CA TRP A 16 -1.36 -2.88 -1.72
C TRP A 16 -0.74 -4.18 -1.22
N GLY A 17 -1.03 -4.57 0.02
CA GLY A 17 -0.60 -5.86 0.57
C GLY A 17 -1.14 -7.03 -0.25
N LEU A 18 -2.44 -7.01 -0.58
CA LEU A 18 -3.08 -8.07 -1.37
C LEU A 18 -2.49 -8.18 -2.78
N LEU A 19 -2.17 -7.06 -3.43
CA LEU A 19 -1.50 -7.07 -4.72
C LEU A 19 -0.16 -7.81 -4.68
N ILE A 20 0.65 -7.56 -3.64
CA ILE A 20 1.94 -8.24 -3.47
C ILE A 20 1.74 -9.73 -3.20
N LEU A 21 0.79 -10.10 -2.33
CA LEU A 21 0.52 -11.49 -1.98
C LEU A 21 0.03 -12.29 -3.19
N LEU A 22 -1.06 -11.82 -3.80
CA LEU A 22 -1.69 -12.49 -4.94
C LEU A 22 -0.77 -12.47 -6.17
N GLY A 23 -0.04 -11.38 -6.40
CA GLY A 23 0.93 -11.28 -7.48
C GLY A 23 2.07 -12.29 -7.31
N THR A 24 2.61 -12.42 -6.09
CA THR A 24 3.67 -13.42 -5.80
C THR A 24 3.16 -14.84 -6.00
N TRP A 25 1.98 -15.18 -5.44
CA TRP A 25 1.39 -16.52 -5.59
C TRP A 25 1.07 -16.84 -7.04
N PHE A 26 0.51 -15.89 -7.79
CA PHE A 26 0.19 -16.08 -9.21
C PHE A 26 1.45 -16.38 -10.04
N LEU A 27 2.54 -15.65 -9.81
CA LEU A 27 3.80 -15.87 -10.54
C LEU A 27 4.46 -17.19 -10.14
N LEU A 28 4.38 -17.59 -8.86
CA LEU A 28 4.86 -18.89 -8.38
C LEU A 28 4.09 -20.04 -9.04
N LEU A 29 2.76 -19.97 -9.09
CA LEU A 29 1.92 -20.97 -9.76
C LEU A 29 2.20 -21.05 -11.26
N ARG A 30 2.58 -19.93 -11.89
CA ARG A 30 2.95 -19.88 -13.32
C ARG A 30 4.36 -20.41 -13.60
N GLY A 31 5.14 -20.75 -12.57
CA GLY A 31 6.54 -21.16 -12.72
C GLY A 31 7.46 -20.05 -13.24
N SER A 32 7.05 -18.78 -13.10
CA SER A 32 7.87 -17.65 -13.52
C SER A 32 9.03 -17.45 -12.55
N PRO A 33 10.25 -17.10 -13.02
CA PRO A 33 11.39 -16.81 -12.15
C PRO A 33 11.15 -15.59 -11.25
N GLY A 34 10.08 -14.82 -11.50
CA GLY A 34 9.63 -13.77 -10.58
C GLY A 34 10.68 -12.67 -10.40
N GLU A 35 11.48 -12.36 -11.42
CA GLU A 35 12.66 -11.48 -11.32
C GLU A 35 12.38 -10.14 -10.63
N VAL A 36 11.19 -9.57 -10.82
CA VAL A 36 10.75 -8.32 -10.17
C VAL A 36 10.62 -8.50 -8.65
N PHE A 37 10.01 -9.60 -8.22
CA PHE A 37 9.84 -9.92 -6.79
C PHE A 37 11.13 -10.50 -6.18
N SER A 38 11.92 -11.23 -6.95
CA SER A 38 13.25 -11.68 -6.55
C SER A 38 14.17 -10.50 -6.25
N LYS A 39 14.13 -9.43 -7.05
CA LYS A 39 14.84 -8.16 -6.74
C LYS A 39 14.25 -7.44 -5.52
N ALA A 40 12.96 -7.57 -5.27
CA ALA A 40 12.32 -7.02 -4.07
C ALA A 40 12.83 -7.66 -2.76
N SER A 41 13.45 -8.85 -2.80
CA SER A 41 14.15 -9.43 -1.64
C SER A 41 15.27 -8.54 -1.08
N SER A 42 15.87 -7.69 -1.92
CA SER A 42 16.87 -6.71 -1.49
C SER A 42 16.25 -5.55 -0.70
N PHE A 43 14.96 -5.28 -0.89
CA PHE A 43 14.23 -4.23 -0.18
C PHE A 43 13.52 -4.74 1.09
N TYR A 44 13.12 -6.01 1.10
CA TYR A 44 12.38 -6.61 2.21
C TYR A 44 13.25 -7.63 2.93
N ILE A 45 13.79 -7.24 4.08
CA ILE A 45 14.61 -8.11 4.94
C ILE A 45 13.79 -9.34 5.35
N GLY A 46 14.26 -10.53 4.99
CA GLY A 46 13.58 -11.81 5.25
C GLY A 46 12.55 -12.23 4.18
N TYR A 47 12.38 -11.47 3.11
CA TYR A 47 11.54 -11.86 1.98
C TYR A 47 12.27 -12.84 1.07
N SER A 48 11.61 -13.97 0.80
CA SER A 48 12.01 -14.93 -0.23
C SER A 48 10.86 -15.07 -1.21
N TYR A 49 11.16 -15.25 -2.50
CA TYR A 49 10.15 -15.53 -3.51
C TYR A 49 9.58 -16.94 -3.29
N SER A 50 8.63 -17.04 -2.37
CA SER A 50 7.96 -18.27 -1.93
C SER A 50 6.57 -17.95 -1.40
N PHE A 51 5.72 -18.97 -1.24
CA PHE A 51 4.38 -18.80 -0.69
C PHE A 51 4.41 -18.15 0.71
N GLY A 52 5.39 -18.50 1.55
CA GLY A 52 5.58 -17.92 2.88
C GLY A 52 6.15 -16.50 2.84
N GLY A 53 7.11 -16.22 1.94
CA GLY A 53 7.63 -14.87 1.78
C GLY A 53 6.61 -13.88 1.24
N ALA A 54 5.61 -14.32 0.46
CA ALA A 54 4.48 -13.50 0.04
C ALA A 54 3.67 -12.94 1.24
N ILE A 55 3.58 -13.67 2.36
CA ILE A 55 2.92 -13.20 3.58
C ILE A 55 3.75 -12.10 4.26
N ILE A 56 5.08 -12.26 4.29
CA ILE A 56 5.98 -11.22 4.77
C ILE A 56 5.84 -9.96 3.89
N GLY A 57 5.85 -10.14 2.57
CA GLY A 57 5.60 -9.08 1.60
C GLY A 57 4.23 -8.40 1.77
N PHE A 58 3.18 -9.16 2.11
CA PHE A 58 1.87 -8.62 2.45
C PHE A 58 1.92 -7.69 3.66
N ILE A 59 2.57 -8.11 4.75
CA ILE A 59 2.65 -7.29 5.97
C ILE A 59 3.41 -6.00 5.69
N TYR A 60 4.56 -6.10 5.02
CA TYR A 60 5.33 -4.92 4.62
C TYR A 60 4.51 -4.01 3.70
N GLY A 61 3.92 -4.57 2.65
CA GLY A 61 3.07 -3.85 1.70
C GLY A 61 1.87 -3.18 2.36
N PHE A 62 1.23 -3.86 3.31
CA PHE A 62 0.13 -3.33 4.10
C PHE A 62 0.55 -2.14 4.94
N VAL A 63 1.64 -2.26 5.70
CA VAL A 63 2.15 -1.18 6.55
C VAL A 63 2.57 0.02 5.69
N THR A 64 3.34 -0.20 4.62
CA THR A 64 3.77 0.89 3.74
C THR A 64 2.59 1.54 3.02
N GLY A 65 1.64 0.75 2.52
CA GLY A 65 0.44 1.24 1.84
C GLY A 65 -0.49 1.98 2.80
N PHE A 66 -0.59 1.55 4.05
CA PHE A 66 -1.35 2.23 5.09
C PHE A 66 -0.78 3.62 5.40
N ILE A 67 0.54 3.71 5.59
CA ILE A 67 1.24 4.97 5.84
C ILE A 67 1.09 5.91 4.63
N ALA A 68 1.31 5.39 3.42
CA ALA A 68 1.14 6.15 2.18
C ALA A 68 -0.31 6.64 2.01
N GLY A 69 -1.30 5.79 2.30
CA GLY A 69 -2.71 6.17 2.26
C GLY A 69 -3.04 7.28 3.25
N ILE A 70 -2.58 7.19 4.50
CA ILE A 70 -2.75 8.28 5.48
C ILE A 70 -2.11 9.57 4.99
N PHE A 71 -0.90 9.47 4.42
CA PHE A 71 -0.18 10.63 3.91
C PHE A 71 -0.93 11.29 2.74
N ILE A 72 -1.44 10.51 1.79
CA ILE A 72 -2.26 11.00 0.68
C ILE A 72 -3.55 11.64 1.21
N ALA A 73 -4.22 11.01 2.18
CA ALA A 73 -5.43 11.56 2.78
C ALA A 73 -5.16 12.90 3.50
N TRP A 74 -4.01 13.03 4.16
CA TRP A 74 -3.58 14.28 4.76
C TRP A 74 -3.30 15.34 3.69
N LEU A 75 -2.59 14.99 2.62
CA LEU A 75 -2.29 15.91 1.52
C LEU A 75 -3.57 16.39 0.83
N TYR A 76 -4.54 15.49 0.64
CA TYR A 76 -5.87 15.83 0.13
C TYR A 76 -6.56 16.88 0.99
N GLU A 77 -6.54 16.74 2.32
CA GLU A 77 -7.10 17.74 3.23
C GLU A 77 -6.36 19.09 3.16
N VAL A 78 -5.03 19.07 3.02
CA VAL A 78 -4.21 20.29 2.87
C VAL A 78 -4.61 21.03 1.60
N PHE A 79 -4.69 20.34 0.46
CA PHE A 79 -5.11 20.95 -0.79
C PHE A 79 -6.57 21.40 -0.77
N CYS A 80 -7.47 20.64 -0.13
CA CYS A 80 -8.84 21.07 0.05
C CYS A 80 -8.93 22.40 0.83
N LYS A 81 -8.18 22.56 1.92
CA LYS A 81 -8.15 23.80 2.70
C LYS A 81 -7.55 24.97 1.92
N MET A 82 -6.52 24.70 1.11
CA MET A 82 -5.82 25.72 0.32
C MET A 82 -6.67 26.22 -0.87
N LEU A 83 -7.29 25.30 -1.62
CA LEU A 83 -8.00 25.62 -2.86
C LEU A 83 -9.47 26.00 -2.62
N TYR A 84 -10.13 25.35 -1.67
CA TYR A 84 -11.53 25.57 -1.36
C TYR A 84 -11.65 26.26 -0.01
N LYS A 85 -10.89 27.35 0.19
CA LYS A 85 -10.94 28.21 1.37
C LYS A 85 -12.41 28.43 1.72
N THR A 86 -12.88 27.70 2.73
CA THR A 86 -14.26 27.80 3.16
C THR A 86 -14.32 29.14 3.83
N ASP A 87 -14.95 30.11 3.17
CA ASP A 87 -15.47 31.29 3.84
C ASP A 87 -16.45 30.78 4.90
N SER A 88 -15.92 30.50 6.10
CA SER A 88 -16.71 30.48 7.32
C SER A 88 -17.13 31.92 7.59
N SER A 89 -18.05 32.42 6.76
CA SER A 89 -18.86 33.59 7.04
C SER A 89 -20.31 33.12 7.09
N LYS A 90 -20.66 32.58 8.26
CA LYS A 90 -21.90 32.81 9.04
C LYS A 90 -22.10 31.70 10.05
#